data_AF-A0A941VTB2-F1
#
_entry.id   AF-A0A941VTB2-F1
#
_cell.length_a   1.000
_cell.length_b   1.000
_cell.length_c   1.000
_cell.angle_alpha   90.00
_cell.angle_beta   90.00
_cell.angle_gamma   90.00
#
_symmetry.space_group_name_H-M   'P 1'
#
loop_
_entity.id
_entity.type
_entity.pdbx_description
1 polymer ?
#
loop_
_entity_poly.entity_id
_entity_poly.type
_entity_poly.pdbx_seq_one_letter_code
_entity_poly.pdbx_strand_id
1 'polypeptide(L)'
;MEPLLRGLAYFKGLPHRVEKVAEIDGVTYYDDSKGTNVGATEAALYGMGTRRAVVILGGDGKGQDFGPLKAAVEANARAVLLIGRDAPLIDAALSGSGVETRTVASLQEAVESAQRLAHPGDAVLLSPACASFDMFRNYIHRADVFVEAVNTLAAKRVAG
;
A
#
# COMPACT_ATOMS: atom_id res chain seq x y z
N MET A 1 21.63 -17.49 -37.45
CA MET A 1 22.36 -17.04 -36.27
C MET A 1 21.39 -16.19 -35.47
N GLU A 2 20.57 -16.81 -34.65
CA GLU A 2 19.56 -16.17 -33.78
C GLU A 2 19.12 -17.22 -32.77
N PRO A 3 19.31 -16.96 -31.46
CA PRO A 3 18.11 -16.75 -30.65
C PRO A 3 18.38 -15.82 -29.46
N LEU A 4 18.12 -14.51 -29.60
CA LEU A 4 17.99 -13.60 -28.44
C LEU A 4 16.58 -13.02 -28.29
N LEU A 5 15.64 -13.35 -29.20
CA LEU A 5 14.33 -12.70 -29.28
C LEU A 5 13.15 -13.51 -28.71
N ARG A 6 13.38 -14.70 -28.13
CA ARG A 6 12.30 -15.50 -27.51
C ARG A 6 12.18 -15.40 -25.99
N GLY A 7 13.10 -14.68 -25.32
CA GLY A 7 13.08 -14.51 -23.85
C GLY A 7 12.17 -13.39 -23.34
N LEU A 8 11.78 -12.43 -24.19
CA LEU A 8 11.03 -11.23 -23.77
C LEU A 8 9.50 -11.40 -23.78
N ALA A 9 8.97 -12.44 -24.43
CA ALA A 9 7.52 -12.69 -24.48
C ALA A 9 6.98 -13.44 -23.23
N TYR A 10 7.85 -13.94 -22.35
CA TYR A 10 7.49 -14.67 -21.13
C TYR A 10 8.22 -14.15 -19.87
N PHE A 11 8.65 -12.88 -19.87
CA PHE A 11 9.10 -12.26 -18.64
C PHE A 11 7.87 -11.93 -17.75
N LYS A 12 7.37 -12.93 -17.03
CA LYS A 12 6.54 -12.68 -15.84
C LYS A 12 7.46 -11.96 -14.85
N GLY A 13 7.14 -10.69 -14.56
CA GLY A 13 7.92 -9.81 -13.70
C GLY A 13 8.38 -10.45 -12.39
N LEU A 14 9.45 -9.89 -11.85
CA LEU A 14 10.15 -10.32 -10.64
C LEU A 14 9.20 -10.63 -9.45
N PRO A 15 9.59 -11.53 -8.53
CA PRO A 15 8.69 -12.14 -7.55
C PRO A 15 8.34 -11.22 -6.38
N HIS A 16 7.58 -10.15 -6.62
CA HIS A 16 7.01 -9.26 -5.60
C HIS A 16 5.65 -8.72 -6.07
N ARG A 17 4.77 -9.61 -6.55
CA ARG A 17 3.45 -9.18 -7.06
C ARG A 17 2.62 -8.64 -5.91
N VAL A 18 2.20 -7.39 -6.08
CA VAL A 18 1.00 -6.83 -5.46
C VAL A 18 -0.17 -7.79 -5.72
N GLU A 19 -0.77 -8.31 -4.65
CA GLU A 19 -1.86 -9.29 -4.75
C GLU A 19 -3.23 -8.59 -4.65
N LYS A 20 -4.12 -8.80 -5.62
CA LYS A 20 -5.49 -8.29 -5.55
C LYS A 20 -6.26 -9.09 -4.50
N VAL A 21 -6.77 -8.41 -3.48
CA VAL A 21 -7.54 -9.01 -2.38
C VAL A 21 -9.03 -9.03 -2.72
N ALA A 22 -9.61 -7.87 -3.05
CA ALA A 22 -11.03 -7.71 -3.32
C ALA A 22 -11.30 -6.46 -4.18
N GLU A 23 -12.56 -6.32 -4.61
CA GLU A 23 -13.08 -5.09 -5.19
C GLU A 23 -14.41 -4.77 -4.51
N ILE A 24 -14.53 -3.57 -3.94
CA ILE A 24 -15.67 -3.15 -3.12
C ILE A 24 -16.07 -1.74 -3.57
N ASP A 25 -17.33 -1.54 -3.97
CA ASP A 25 -17.86 -0.26 -4.46
C ASP A 25 -17.00 0.39 -5.57
N GLY A 26 -16.40 -0.43 -6.45
CA GLY A 26 -15.52 0.02 -7.53
C GLY A 26 -14.09 0.37 -7.10
N VAL A 27 -13.72 0.13 -5.85
CA VAL A 27 -12.37 0.33 -5.31
C VAL A 27 -11.65 -1.02 -5.23
N THR A 28 -10.44 -1.12 -5.79
CA THR A 28 -9.66 -2.37 -5.76
C THR A 28 -8.65 -2.37 -4.61
N TYR A 29 -8.63 -3.46 -3.83
CA TYR A 29 -7.73 -3.63 -2.70
C TYR A 29 -6.54 -4.50 -3.06
N TYR A 30 -5.35 -4.03 -2.71
CA TYR A 30 -4.08 -4.64 -3.05
C TYR A 30 -3.20 -4.83 -1.81
N ASP A 31 -2.69 -6.04 -1.64
CA ASP A 31 -1.70 -6.37 -0.62
C ASP A 31 -0.29 -6.40 -1.23
N ASP A 32 0.58 -5.54 -0.72
CA ASP A 32 2.03 -5.54 -0.90
C ASP A 32 2.75 -5.47 0.46
N SER A 33 2.24 -6.21 1.46
CA SER A 33 2.84 -6.27 2.80
C SER A 33 4.31 -6.74 2.79
N LYS A 34 4.78 -7.37 1.72
CA LYS A 34 6.20 -7.71 1.52
C LYS A 34 7.08 -6.50 1.18
N GLY A 35 6.50 -5.37 0.75
CA GLY A 35 7.18 -4.10 0.50
C GLY A 35 7.67 -3.46 1.80
N THR A 36 8.72 -4.01 2.41
CA THR A 36 9.27 -3.58 3.70
C THR A 36 10.38 -2.52 3.59
N ASN A 37 10.53 -1.90 2.42
CA ASN A 37 11.50 -0.84 2.18
C ASN A 37 10.91 0.23 1.24
N VAL A 38 11.50 1.42 1.29
CA VAL A 38 11.04 2.60 0.54
C VAL A 38 10.95 2.36 -0.97
N GLY A 39 11.99 1.80 -1.59
CA GLY A 39 12.03 1.58 -3.03
C GLY A 39 10.97 0.60 -3.55
N ALA A 40 10.60 -0.41 -2.75
CA ALA A 40 9.51 -1.32 -3.07
C ALA A 40 8.17 -0.56 -3.11
N THR A 41 7.91 0.30 -2.13
CA THR A 41 6.70 1.11 -2.08
C THR A 41 6.64 2.15 -3.19
N GLU A 42 7.75 2.77 -3.56
CA GLU A 42 7.81 3.66 -4.73
C GLU A 42 7.41 2.91 -6.01
N ALA A 43 8.00 1.74 -6.24
CA ALA A 43 7.67 0.91 -7.39
C ALA A 43 6.20 0.48 -7.40
N ALA A 44 5.62 0.14 -6.25
CA ALA A 44 4.22 -0.21 -6.12
C ALA A 44 3.29 0.97 -6.45
N LEU A 45 3.60 2.18 -5.96
CA LEU A 45 2.84 3.39 -6.25
C LEU A 45 2.89 3.76 -7.74
N TYR A 46 4.08 3.79 -8.35
CA TYR A 46 4.21 4.05 -9.79
C TYR A 46 3.57 2.94 -10.64
N GLY A 47 3.59 1.70 -10.14
CA GLY A 47 2.94 0.55 -10.78
C GLY A 47 1.42 0.67 -10.88
N MET A 48 0.79 1.59 -10.15
CA MET A 48 -0.64 1.88 -10.29
C MET A 48 -0.98 2.61 -11.60
N GLY A 49 0.03 3.17 -12.28
CA GLY A 49 -0.16 3.89 -13.54
C GLY A 49 -1.04 5.13 -13.35
N THR A 50 -2.12 5.25 -14.13
CA THR A 50 -3.05 6.39 -14.02
C THR A 50 -4.05 6.26 -12.87
N ARG A 51 -4.08 5.11 -12.17
CA ARG A 51 -4.98 4.88 -11.04
C ARG A 51 -4.41 5.54 -9.79
N ARG A 52 -5.22 6.33 -9.08
CA ARG A 52 -4.85 6.87 -7.77
C ARG A 52 -5.02 5.80 -6.68
N ALA A 53 -4.20 5.88 -5.64
CA ALA A 53 -4.26 4.93 -4.52
C ALA A 53 -4.39 5.63 -3.16
N VAL A 54 -5.27 5.14 -2.29
CA VAL A 54 -5.11 5.37 -0.85
C VAL A 54 -4.07 4.38 -0.35
N VAL A 55 -2.89 4.87 0.03
CA VAL A 55 -1.76 4.02 0.41
C VAL A 55 -1.64 3.94 1.93
N ILE A 56 -1.40 2.72 2.43
CA ILE A 56 -1.16 2.46 3.85
C ILE A 56 0.35 2.27 4.05
N LEU A 57 0.96 3.16 4.82
CA LEU A 57 2.40 3.21 5.12
C LEU A 57 2.65 3.02 6.61
N GLY A 58 3.84 2.52 6.95
CA GLY A 58 4.36 2.52 8.32
C GLY A 58 4.59 1.14 8.94
N GLY A 59 5.11 1.17 10.17
CA GLY A 59 5.75 0.05 10.85
C GLY A 59 7.09 0.46 11.47
N ASP A 60 8.01 -0.50 11.61
CA ASP A 60 9.41 -0.27 12.02
C ASP A 60 10.31 -0.03 10.81
N GLY A 61 10.67 1.24 10.59
CA GLY A 61 11.50 1.72 9.49
C GLY A 61 12.98 1.41 9.65
N LYS A 62 13.45 1.00 10.83
CA LYS A 62 14.85 0.66 11.11
C LYS A 62 15.85 1.75 10.71
N GLY A 63 15.47 3.03 10.86
CA GLY A 63 16.32 4.18 10.54
C GLY A 63 16.49 4.47 9.05
N GLN A 64 15.60 3.96 8.19
CA GLN A 64 15.57 4.31 6.77
C GLN A 64 15.22 5.79 6.54
N ASP A 65 15.70 6.33 5.42
CA ASP A 65 15.26 7.63 4.91
C ASP A 65 13.98 7.47 4.07
N PHE A 66 12.91 8.14 4.50
CA PHE A 66 11.60 8.13 3.83
C PHE A 66 11.42 9.23 2.79
N GLY A 67 12.39 10.16 2.66
CA GLY A 67 12.33 11.27 1.71
C GLY A 67 11.95 10.88 0.27
N PRO A 68 12.46 9.76 -0.30
CA PRO A 68 12.11 9.33 -1.66
C PRO A 68 10.62 9.05 -1.88
N LEU A 69 9.85 8.70 -0.83
CA LEU A 69 8.41 8.42 -0.94
C LEU A 69 7.60 9.64 -1.43
N LYS A 70 8.08 10.86 -1.15
CA LYS A 70 7.31 12.08 -1.39
C LYS A 70 6.88 12.23 -2.85
N ALA A 71 7.81 12.06 -3.80
CA ALA A 71 7.51 12.21 -5.22
C ALA A 71 6.52 11.14 -5.73
N ALA A 72 6.65 9.90 -5.24
CA ALA A 72 5.74 8.81 -5.59
C ALA A 72 4.32 9.05 -5.03
N VAL A 73 4.23 9.58 -3.80
CA VAL A 73 2.98 9.96 -3.14
C VAL A 73 2.30 11.12 -3.88
N GLU A 74 3.01 12.20 -4.20
CA GLU A 74 2.46 13.34 -4.94
C GLU A 74 1.85 12.91 -6.29
N ALA A 75 2.56 12.06 -7.03
CA ALA A 75 2.15 11.61 -8.34
C ALA A 75 0.93 10.66 -8.31
N ASN A 76 0.86 9.74 -7.34
CA ASN A 76 -0.05 8.59 -7.41
C ASN A 76 -1.04 8.48 -6.25
N ALA A 77 -0.78 9.08 -5.09
CA ALA A 77 -1.65 8.90 -3.93
C ALA A 77 -2.90 9.77 -4.04
N ARG A 78 -4.03 9.20 -3.61
CA ARG A 78 -5.28 9.90 -3.26
C ARG A 78 -5.18 10.48 -1.85
N ALA A 79 -4.68 9.65 -0.93
CA ALA A 79 -4.44 9.95 0.48
C ALA A 79 -3.45 8.93 1.04
N VAL A 80 -2.89 9.21 2.21
CA VAL A 80 -1.95 8.36 2.92
C VAL A 80 -2.49 8.05 4.31
N LEU A 81 -2.49 6.76 4.66
CA LEU A 81 -2.84 6.27 5.99
C LEU A 81 -1.59 5.74 6.67
N LEU A 82 -1.23 6.32 7.81
CA LEU A 82 -0.01 6.03 8.54
C LEU A 82 -0.30 5.15 9.75
N ILE A 83 0.46 4.07 9.93
CA ILE A 83 0.36 3.14 11.06
C ILE A 83 1.73 2.85 11.68
N GLY A 84 1.73 2.41 12.93
CA GLY A 84 2.93 1.87 13.58
C GLY A 84 3.95 2.92 14.03
N ARG A 85 5.11 2.41 14.46
CA ARG A 85 6.13 3.16 15.21
C ARG A 85 6.63 4.40 14.46
N ASP A 86 6.99 4.25 13.21
CA ASP A 86 7.66 5.31 12.43
C ASP A 86 6.67 6.15 11.61
N ALA A 87 5.36 6.03 11.86
CA ALA A 87 4.34 6.90 11.26
C ALA A 87 4.70 8.40 11.34
N PRO A 88 5.16 8.96 12.49
CA PRO A 88 5.54 10.37 12.55
C PRO A 88 6.74 10.74 11.65
N LEU A 89 7.68 9.81 11.44
CA LEU A 89 8.84 10.05 10.57
C LEU A 89 8.43 10.08 9.10
N ILE A 90 7.52 9.18 8.71
CA ILE A 90 6.94 9.16 7.37
C ILE A 90 6.12 10.43 7.12
N ASP A 91 5.27 10.84 8.08
CA ASP A 91 4.48 12.07 7.97
C ASP A 91 5.38 13.31 7.73
N ALA A 92 6.46 13.41 8.51
CA ALA A 92 7.44 14.49 8.34
C ALA A 92 8.10 14.46 6.95
N ALA A 93 8.45 13.28 6.43
CA ALA A 93 9.04 13.14 5.10
C ALA A 93 8.06 13.48 3.96
N LEU A 94 6.75 13.28 4.18
CA LEU A 94 5.69 13.61 3.23
C LEU A 94 5.19 15.06 3.34
N SER A 95 5.71 15.83 4.30
CA SER A 95 5.31 17.21 4.52
C SER A 95 5.49 18.06 3.24
N GLY A 96 4.46 18.84 2.92
CA GLY A 96 4.41 19.67 1.72
C GLY A 96 4.16 18.90 0.41
N SER A 97 3.74 17.64 0.46
CA SER A 97 3.28 16.89 -0.73
C SER A 97 1.92 17.35 -1.26
N GLY A 98 1.12 18.03 -0.42
CA GLY A 98 -0.26 18.39 -0.75
C GLY A 98 -1.23 17.21 -0.77
N VAL A 99 -0.78 16.00 -0.42
CA VAL A 99 -1.63 14.81 -0.24
C VAL A 99 -2.06 14.73 1.22
N GLU A 100 -3.32 14.41 1.45
CA GLU A 100 -3.86 14.22 2.80
C GLU A 100 -3.21 13.01 3.49
N THR A 101 -2.63 13.23 4.67
CA THR A 101 -2.07 12.18 5.55
C THR A 101 -2.97 12.02 6.80
N ARG A 102 -3.20 10.78 7.23
CA ARG A 102 -3.91 10.49 8.49
C ARG A 102 -3.23 9.35 9.24
N THR A 103 -2.92 9.54 10.51
CA THR A 103 -2.46 8.46 11.39
C THR A 103 -3.66 7.69 11.93
N VAL A 104 -3.61 6.37 11.84
CA VAL A 104 -4.65 5.45 12.34
C VAL A 104 -4.02 4.35 13.19
N ALA A 105 -4.79 3.75 14.10
CA ALA A 105 -4.24 2.84 15.11
C ALA A 105 -4.12 1.39 14.64
N SER A 106 -4.81 1.01 13.55
CA SER A 106 -4.88 -0.38 13.09
C SER A 106 -5.12 -0.51 11.58
N LEU A 107 -4.89 -1.70 11.03
CA LEU A 107 -5.24 -2.00 9.64
C LEU A 107 -6.76 -2.03 9.39
N GLN A 108 -7.55 -2.38 10.39
CA GLN A 108 -9.01 -2.29 10.34
C GLN A 108 -9.45 -0.84 10.14
N GLU A 109 -8.95 0.06 10.99
CA GLU A 109 -9.24 1.49 10.89
C GLU A 109 -8.69 2.08 9.58
N ALA A 110 -7.52 1.61 9.12
CA ALA A 110 -6.96 1.99 7.83
C ALA A 110 -7.88 1.59 6.67
N VAL A 111 -8.34 0.35 6.61
CA VAL A 111 -9.24 -0.14 5.55
C VAL A 111 -10.58 0.62 5.56
N GLU A 112 -11.16 0.88 6.73
CA GLU A 112 -12.39 1.66 6.84
C GLU A 112 -12.21 3.13 6.44
N SER A 113 -11.07 3.73 6.80
CA SER A 113 -10.72 5.09 6.39
C SER A 113 -10.45 5.18 4.89
N ALA A 114 -9.78 4.17 4.33
CA ALA A 114 -9.49 4.10 2.92
C ALA A 114 -10.76 4.03 2.08
N GLN A 115 -11.77 3.27 2.52
CA GLN A 115 -13.05 3.21 1.81
C GLN A 115 -13.80 4.55 1.78
N ARG A 116 -13.59 5.41 2.79
CA ARG A 116 -14.18 6.76 2.81
C ARG A 116 -13.43 7.77 1.95
N LEU A 117 -12.14 7.54 1.72
CA LEU A 117 -11.23 8.43 1.00
C LEU A 117 -11.10 8.07 -0.49
N ALA A 118 -11.27 6.79 -0.82
CA ALA A 118 -11.17 6.29 -2.18
C ALA A 118 -12.43 6.62 -2.99
N HIS A 119 -12.23 6.88 -4.28
CA HIS A 119 -13.31 7.01 -5.26
C HIS A 119 -13.43 5.73 -6.09
N PRO A 120 -14.60 5.43 -6.69
CA PRO A 120 -14.71 4.35 -7.66
C PRO A 120 -13.65 4.49 -8.77
N GLY A 121 -12.92 3.41 -9.03
CA GLY A 121 -11.77 3.37 -9.93
C GLY A 121 -10.41 3.51 -9.24
N ASP A 122 -10.35 4.05 -8.02
CA ASP A 122 -9.14 4.13 -7.21
C ASP A 122 -8.74 2.74 -6.65
N ALA A 123 -7.55 2.68 -6.06
CA ALA A 123 -7.04 1.54 -5.32
C ALA A 123 -6.89 1.84 -3.83
N VAL A 124 -6.91 0.79 -3.00
CA VAL A 124 -6.31 0.79 -1.66
C VAL A 124 -5.10 -0.12 -1.69
N LEU A 125 -3.93 0.41 -1.32
CA LEU A 125 -2.65 -0.30 -1.41
C LEU A 125 -2.01 -0.40 -0.03
N LEU A 126 -1.85 -1.61 0.49
CA LEU A 126 -0.96 -1.86 1.63
C LEU A 126 0.47 -2.04 1.12
N SER A 127 1.30 -1.01 1.22
CA SER A 127 2.71 -1.05 0.83
C SER A 127 3.57 -0.31 1.86
N PRO A 128 3.89 -0.95 2.99
CA PRO A 128 4.19 -0.26 4.24
C PRO A 128 5.52 0.50 4.29
N ALA A 129 6.47 0.24 3.37
CA ALA A 129 7.86 0.74 3.40
C ALA A 129 8.67 0.37 4.67
N CYS A 130 8.05 -0.33 5.62
CA CYS A 130 8.61 -0.67 6.92
C CYS A 130 8.48 -2.16 7.24
N ALA A 131 9.34 -2.65 8.12
CA ALA A 131 9.17 -3.95 8.74
C ALA A 131 7.92 -3.95 9.65
N SER A 132 7.36 -5.13 9.92
CA SER A 132 6.07 -5.28 10.59
C SER A 132 6.15 -5.50 12.11
N PHE A 133 7.36 -5.64 12.67
CA PHE A 133 7.57 -6.23 14.00
C PHE A 133 7.11 -5.39 15.18
N ASP A 134 6.80 -4.13 14.95
CA ASP A 134 6.23 -3.22 15.95
C ASP A 134 4.76 -3.51 16.25
N MET A 135 3.99 -3.93 15.24
CA MET A 135 2.55 -4.20 15.36
C MET A 135 2.15 -5.67 15.10
N PHE A 136 3.01 -6.45 14.43
CA PHE A 136 2.67 -7.78 13.91
C PHE A 136 3.81 -8.79 14.12
N ARG A 137 3.48 -10.09 14.18
CA ARG A 137 4.47 -11.17 14.31
C ARG A 137 5.48 -11.21 13.15
N ASN A 138 5.02 -10.93 11.94
CA ASN A 138 5.79 -10.88 10.69
C ASN A 138 4.91 -10.27 9.58
N TYR A 139 5.46 -10.12 8.37
CA TYR A 139 4.73 -9.52 7.25
C TYR A 139 3.54 -10.39 6.78
N ILE A 140 3.57 -11.71 7.02
CA ILE A 140 2.47 -12.63 6.70
C ILE A 140 1.29 -12.32 7.63
N HIS A 141 1.54 -12.19 8.94
CA HIS A 141 0.51 -11.78 9.88
C HIS A 141 -0.09 -10.41 9.54
N ARG A 142 0.73 -9.46 9.06
CA ARG A 142 0.24 -8.16 8.60
C ARG A 142 -0.67 -8.30 7.36
N ALA A 143 -0.29 -9.14 6.40
CA ALA A 143 -1.10 -9.46 5.22
C ALA A 143 -2.43 -10.12 5.63
N ASP A 144 -2.40 -11.13 6.49
CA ASP A 144 -3.60 -11.82 6.98
C ASP A 144 -4.58 -10.85 7.63
N VAL A 145 -4.08 -9.95 8.48
CA VAL A 145 -4.90 -8.92 9.16
C VAL A 145 -5.50 -7.93 8.16
N PHE A 146 -4.76 -7.55 7.11
CA PHE A 146 -5.28 -6.68 6.05
C PHE A 146 -6.39 -7.37 5.25
N VAL A 147 -6.16 -8.61 4.83
CA VAL A 147 -7.15 -9.42 4.10
C VAL A 147 -8.41 -9.62 4.95
N GLU A 148 -8.27 -9.92 6.24
CA GLU A 148 -9.40 -10.03 7.17
C GLU A 148 -10.19 -8.71 7.29
N ALA A 149 -9.50 -7.58 7.41
CA ALA A 149 -10.13 -6.26 7.46
C ALA A 149 -10.91 -5.95 6.18
N VAL A 150 -10.34 -6.24 5.01
CA VAL A 150 -11.00 -6.05 3.70
C VAL A 150 -12.23 -6.97 3.57
N ASN A 151 -12.11 -8.24 3.94
CA ASN A 151 -13.23 -9.18 3.91
C ASN A 151 -14.36 -8.78 4.86
N THR A 152 -14.02 -8.27 6.05
CA THR A 152 -14.98 -7.75 7.02
C THR A 152 -15.73 -6.54 6.44
N LEU A 153 -15.03 -5.62 5.79
CA LEU A 153 -15.64 -4.49 5.10
C LEU A 153 -16.59 -4.96 3.98
N ALA A 154 -16.16 -5.92 3.15
CA ALA A 154 -17.00 -6.46 2.07
C ALA A 154 -18.29 -7.08 2.62
N ALA A 155 -18.21 -7.86 3.70
CA ALA A 155 -19.38 -8.46 4.34
C ALA A 155 -20.36 -7.39 4.88
N LYS A 156 -19.85 -6.32 5.50
CA LYS A 156 -20.67 -5.19 5.97
C LYS A 156 -21.42 -4.49 4.83
N ARG A 157 -20.82 -4.40 3.63
CA ARG A 157 -21.42 -3.75 2.45
C ARG A 157 -22.48 -4.60 1.75
N VAL A 158 -22.39 -5.92 1.85
CA VAL A 158 -23.44 -6.83 1.34
C VAL A 158 -24.67 -6.84 2.26
N ALA A 159 -24.46 -6.62 3.56
CA ALA A 159 -25.51 -6.70 4.58
C ALA A 159 -26.29 -5.40 4.80
N GLY A 160 -25.85 -4.26 4.23
CA GLY A 160 -26.47 -2.95 4.39
C GLY A 160 -27.03 -2.43 3.08
#